data_AF-A0A2D6XIQ0-F1
#
_entry.id   AF-A0A2D6XIQ0-F1
#
_cell.length_a   1.000
_cell.length_b   1.000
_cell.length_c   1.000
_cell.angle_alpha   90.00
_cell.angle_beta   90.00
_cell.angle_gamma   90.00
#
_symmetry.space_group_name_H-M   'P 1'
#
loop_
_entity.id
_entity.type
_entity.pdbx_description
1 polymer ?
#
loop_
_entity_poly.entity_id
_entity_poly.type
_entity_poly.pdbx_seq_one_letter_code
_entity_poly.pdbx_strand_id
1 'polypeptide(L)'
;MLHKKIAWERWDEDVIEQEIVEEFYSDQLEEEDEDGVVENAITFLEKIPSLVTTPMGMYQLHDKMNIMNQFDCWMGYTNFDITESVREVIEKTKGVELLNIMTRYRFFLGVGKLFDFSDVRREIEESLRGDSSLDDDTEETVEMIRDNISVDRYWAIFVCKSGEILYTSTNEDDDEIYEKTLEHYKKRKSKNGGLIYQNE
;
A
#
# COMPACT_ATOMS: atom_id res chain seq x y z
N MET A 1 -15.72 2.47 12.63
CA MET A 1 -14.76 1.37 12.95
C MET A 1 -13.32 1.85 12.76
N LEU A 2 -12.27 1.16 13.27
CA LEU A 2 -10.87 1.58 13.03
C LEU A 2 -10.51 1.44 11.55
N HIS A 3 -10.13 2.55 10.91
CA HIS A 3 -9.70 2.59 9.51
C HIS A 3 -8.44 1.71 9.33
N LYS A 4 -8.54 0.67 8.50
CA LYS A 4 -7.42 -0.22 8.17
C LYS A 4 -6.42 0.54 7.29
N LYS A 5 -5.18 0.63 7.74
CA LYS A 5 -4.08 1.34 7.07
C LYS A 5 -2.90 0.41 6.87
N ILE A 6 -2.25 0.58 5.73
CA ILE A 6 -1.02 -0.11 5.37
C ILE A 6 0.00 0.96 4.98
N ALA A 7 1.16 0.94 5.63
CA ALA A 7 2.32 1.71 5.21
C ALA A 7 3.26 0.78 4.44
N TRP A 8 3.88 1.32 3.39
CA TRP A 8 4.73 0.55 2.47
C TRP A 8 6.13 1.13 2.45
N GLU A 9 7.11 0.26 2.59
CA GLU A 9 8.53 0.59 2.52
C GLU A 9 9.17 -0.32 1.48
N ARG A 10 9.95 0.27 0.57
CA ARG A 10 10.67 -0.50 -0.44
C ARG A 10 11.83 -1.21 0.26
N TRP A 11 11.97 -2.50 -0.01
CA TRP A 11 13.10 -3.27 0.49
C TRP A 11 14.25 -3.10 -0.50
N ASP A 12 15.19 -2.20 -0.22
CA ASP A 12 16.31 -1.89 -1.12
C ASP A 12 17.60 -2.62 -0.72
N GLU A 13 18.37 -3.00 -1.74
CA GLU A 13 19.60 -3.80 -1.65
C GLU A 13 20.76 -3.02 -0.98
N ASP A 14 20.79 -1.69 -1.17
CA ASP A 14 21.84 -0.80 -0.70
C ASP A 14 21.96 -0.74 0.84
N VAL A 15 20.85 -0.90 1.56
CA VAL A 15 20.82 -0.89 3.03
C VAL A 15 21.48 -2.16 3.58
N ILE A 16 21.29 -3.28 2.89
CA ILE A 16 21.81 -4.59 3.31
C ILE A 16 23.33 -4.65 3.09
N GLU A 17 23.82 -4.12 1.97
CA GLU A 17 25.27 -4.02 1.74
C GLU A 17 25.94 -3.12 2.80
N GLN A 18 25.33 -1.99 3.18
CA GLN A 18 25.88 -1.10 4.20
C GLN A 18 25.88 -1.72 5.61
N GLU A 19 24.78 -2.35 6.04
CA GLU A 19 24.70 -2.98 7.37
C GLU A 19 25.70 -4.14 7.53
N ILE A 20 25.85 -5.00 6.52
CA ILE A 20 26.80 -6.12 6.55
C ILE A 20 28.24 -5.59 6.61
N VAL A 21 28.53 -4.54 5.84
CA VAL A 21 29.85 -3.92 5.83
C VAL A 21 30.15 -3.30 7.20
N GLU A 22 29.22 -2.55 7.79
CA GLU A 22 29.40 -1.93 9.10
C GLU A 22 29.55 -2.96 10.24
N GLU A 23 28.72 -4.01 10.27
CA GLU A 23 28.80 -5.08 11.28
C GLU A 23 30.15 -5.82 11.20
N PHE A 24 30.60 -6.16 9.99
CA PHE A 24 31.87 -6.85 9.78
C PHE A 24 33.10 -5.98 10.12
N TYR A 25 33.07 -4.68 9.80
CA TYR A 25 34.12 -3.76 10.23
C TYR A 25 34.12 -3.56 11.75
N SER A 26 32.96 -3.59 12.40
CA SER A 26 32.86 -3.44 13.85
C SER A 26 33.46 -4.64 14.60
N ASP A 27 33.20 -5.87 14.12
CA ASP A 27 33.75 -7.11 14.70
C ASP A 27 35.27 -7.24 14.47
N GLN A 28 35.81 -6.74 13.34
CA GLN A 28 37.25 -6.80 13.06
C GLN A 28 38.07 -5.72 13.77
N LEU A 29 37.47 -4.62 14.21
CA LEU A 29 38.17 -3.58 14.98
C LEU A 29 38.41 -3.97 16.45
N GLU A 30 37.82 -5.07 16.94
CA GLU A 30 38.10 -5.62 18.28
C GLU A 30 39.33 -6.53 18.34
N GLU A 31 39.89 -6.97 17.19
CA GLU A 31 41.16 -7.71 17.13
C GLU A 31 42.30 -6.79 16.64
N GLU A 32 42.95 -6.10 17.58
CA GLU A 32 44.23 -5.43 17.34
C GLU A 32 45.31 -6.48 17.00
N ASP A 33 45.81 -6.52 15.76
CA ASP A 33 47.25 -6.39 15.47
C ASP A 33 47.62 -6.44 13.95
N GLU A 34 48.58 -5.56 13.63
CA GLU A 34 49.51 -5.47 12.49
C GLU A 34 49.00 -5.45 11.03
N ASP A 35 49.34 -4.33 10.36
CA ASP A 35 49.12 -3.89 8.98
C ASP A 35 49.22 -4.92 7.82
N GLY A 36 49.65 -6.16 8.06
CA GLY A 36 49.66 -7.25 7.07
C GLY A 36 48.37 -8.10 7.03
N VAL A 37 47.52 -8.02 8.05
CA VAL A 37 46.25 -8.77 8.12
C VAL A 37 45.14 -8.09 7.31
N VAL A 38 45.18 -6.75 7.23
CA VAL A 38 44.17 -5.91 6.55
C VAL A 38 44.11 -6.20 5.04
N GLU A 39 45.25 -6.34 4.37
CA GLU A 39 45.30 -6.62 2.92
C GLU A 39 44.77 -8.03 2.58
N ASN A 40 45.02 -9.01 3.46
CA ASN A 40 44.45 -10.35 3.34
C ASN A 40 42.95 -10.40 3.68
N ALA A 41 42.47 -9.60 4.63
CA ALA A 41 41.06 -9.48 4.98
C ALA A 41 40.24 -8.83 3.84
N ILE A 42 40.78 -7.80 3.20
CA ILE A 42 40.18 -7.16 2.00
C ILE A 42 40.09 -8.17 0.84
N THR A 43 41.18 -8.92 0.59
CA THR A 43 41.21 -9.94 -0.47
C THR A 43 40.28 -11.13 -0.16
N PHE A 44 40.00 -11.39 1.12
CA PHE A 44 39.04 -12.40 1.56
C PHE A 44 37.59 -11.92 1.43
N LEU A 45 37.31 -10.65 1.76
CA LEU A 45 36.03 -9.99 1.52
C LEU A 45 35.65 -9.97 0.03
N GLU A 46 36.61 -9.73 -0.87
CA GLU A 46 36.40 -9.85 -2.32
C GLU A 46 36.03 -11.28 -2.78
N LYS A 47 36.32 -12.29 -1.95
CA LYS A 47 36.05 -13.72 -2.24
C LYS A 47 34.84 -14.28 -1.51
N ILE A 48 34.30 -13.59 -0.51
CA ILE A 48 33.01 -13.95 0.07
C ILE A 48 31.96 -13.55 -0.97
N PRO A 49 31.17 -14.49 -1.52
CA PRO A 49 30.04 -14.11 -2.35
C PRO A 49 29.18 -13.20 -1.50
N SER A 50 28.92 -11.97 -1.93
CA SER A 50 28.05 -11.06 -1.19
C SER A 50 26.74 -11.81 -0.89
N LEU A 51 26.37 -11.91 0.39
CA LEU A 51 25.21 -12.67 0.84
C LEU A 51 24.13 -11.68 1.27
N VAL A 52 22.92 -11.84 0.74
CA VAL A 52 21.75 -11.06 1.09
C VAL A 52 20.88 -11.90 2.00
N THR A 53 20.65 -11.42 3.22
CA THR A 53 19.68 -12.06 4.14
C THR A 53 18.32 -11.45 3.92
N THR A 54 17.36 -12.27 3.49
CA THR A 54 15.96 -11.87 3.32
C THR A 54 15.09 -12.62 4.34
N PRO A 55 13.85 -12.19 4.59
CA PRO A 55 12.88 -12.98 5.35
C PRO A 55 12.62 -14.38 4.78
N MET A 56 13.10 -14.68 3.57
CA MET A 56 13.03 -15.99 2.89
C MET A 56 14.32 -16.81 2.98
N GLY A 57 15.33 -16.33 3.70
CA GLY A 57 16.62 -16.96 3.86
C GLY A 57 17.77 -16.17 3.22
N MET A 58 18.95 -16.78 3.26
CA MET A 58 20.20 -16.22 2.73
C MET A 58 20.35 -16.58 1.25
N TYR A 59 20.56 -15.58 0.40
CA TYR A 59 20.82 -15.72 -1.03
C TYR A 59 22.17 -15.10 -1.36
N GLN A 60 22.87 -15.61 -2.38
CA GLN A 60 24.03 -14.88 -2.90
C GLN A 60 23.51 -13.70 -3.73
N LEU A 61 24.08 -12.51 -3.56
CA LEU A 61 23.68 -11.26 -4.21
C LEU A 61 23.73 -11.40 -5.74
N HIS A 62 24.75 -12.10 -6.23
CA HIS A 62 24.94 -12.43 -7.65
C HIS A 62 24.19 -13.69 -8.12
N ASP A 63 23.39 -14.32 -7.25
CA ASP A 63 22.53 -15.41 -7.67
C ASP A 63 21.41 -14.85 -8.56
N LYS A 64 21.22 -15.46 -9.73
CA LYS A 64 20.08 -15.16 -10.58
C LYS A 64 18.77 -15.51 -9.88
N MET A 65 18.77 -16.43 -8.92
CA MET A 65 17.60 -16.80 -8.11
C MET A 65 17.39 -15.89 -6.89
N ASN A 66 18.21 -14.84 -6.70
CA ASN A 66 17.98 -13.86 -5.64
C ASN A 66 16.60 -13.22 -5.82
N ILE A 67 15.78 -13.28 -4.76
CA ILE A 67 14.40 -12.79 -4.73
C ILE A 67 14.34 -11.29 -5.05
N MET A 68 15.35 -10.52 -4.64
CA MET A 68 15.52 -9.10 -4.96
C MET A 68 15.71 -8.86 -6.47
N ASN A 69 16.39 -9.79 -7.14
CA ASN A 69 16.57 -9.77 -8.59
C ASN A 69 15.37 -10.32 -9.35
N GLN A 70 14.45 -11.03 -8.69
CA GLN A 70 13.27 -11.63 -9.33
C GLN A 70 12.02 -10.76 -9.18
N PHE A 71 11.88 -10.08 -8.04
CA PHE A 71 10.67 -9.33 -7.69
C PHE A 71 11.01 -7.93 -7.22
N ASP A 72 10.03 -7.03 -7.32
CA ASP A 72 10.07 -5.76 -6.60
C ASP A 72 9.59 -6.00 -5.18
N CYS A 73 10.50 -5.94 -4.21
CA CYS A 73 10.26 -6.35 -2.84
C CYS A 73 9.85 -5.17 -1.95
N TRP A 74 8.79 -5.37 -1.18
CA TRP A 74 8.18 -4.35 -0.33
C TRP A 74 7.85 -4.90 1.05
N MET A 75 8.05 -4.07 2.07
CA MET A 75 7.59 -4.31 3.43
C MET A 75 6.26 -3.59 3.66
N GLY A 76 5.26 -4.34 4.12
CA GLY A 76 3.95 -3.82 4.50
C GLY A 76 3.79 -3.79 6.02
N TYR A 77 3.44 -2.62 6.56
CA TYR A 77 3.15 -2.41 7.98
C TYR A 77 1.66 -2.10 8.17
N THR A 78 0.96 -2.90 8.96
CA THR A 78 -0.49 -2.77 9.18
C THR A 78 -0.82 -2.26 10.58
N ASN A 79 -1.92 -1.54 10.72
CA ASN A 79 -2.50 -1.18 12.04
C ASN A 79 -3.57 -2.18 12.52
N PHE A 80 -3.70 -3.32 11.84
CA PHE A 80 -4.67 -4.37 12.11
C PHE A 80 -4.02 -5.75 12.01
N ASP A 81 -4.59 -6.72 12.70
CA ASP A 81 -4.10 -8.10 12.72
C ASP A 81 -4.19 -8.73 11.33
N ILE A 82 -3.07 -9.25 10.84
CA ILE A 82 -3.00 -10.05 9.61
C ILE A 82 -3.53 -11.44 9.95
N THR A 83 -4.85 -11.59 9.84
CA THR A 83 -5.54 -12.89 9.98
C THR A 83 -5.38 -13.73 8.71
N GLU A 84 -5.71 -15.03 8.78
CA GLU A 84 -5.66 -15.90 7.61
C GLU A 84 -6.52 -15.37 6.45
N SER A 85 -7.66 -14.75 6.76
CA SER A 85 -8.50 -14.11 5.73
C SER A 85 -7.81 -12.94 5.03
N VAL A 86 -7.07 -12.11 5.76
CA VAL A 86 -6.29 -11.00 5.20
C VAL A 86 -5.16 -11.55 4.32
N ARG A 87 -4.47 -12.59 4.80
CA ARG A 87 -3.41 -13.26 4.05
C ARG A 87 -3.92 -13.77 2.71
N GLU A 88 -5.03 -14.51 2.70
CA GLU A 88 -5.60 -15.05 1.48
C GLU A 88 -5.99 -13.95 0.48
N VAL A 89 -6.48 -12.81 0.97
CA VAL A 89 -6.83 -11.66 0.10
C VAL A 89 -5.57 -11.09 -0.56
N ILE A 90 -4.49 -10.89 0.20
CA ILE A 90 -3.22 -10.40 -0.35
C ILE A 90 -2.65 -11.40 -1.36
N GLU A 91 -2.63 -12.69 -1.02
CA GLU A 91 -2.07 -13.75 -1.88
C GLU A 91 -2.85 -13.95 -3.19
N LYS A 92 -4.17 -13.71 -3.19
CA LYS A 92 -5.01 -13.78 -4.40
C LYS A 92 -4.92 -12.52 -5.28
N THR A 93 -4.31 -11.44 -4.79
CA THR A 93 -4.20 -10.18 -5.55
C THR A 93 -3.29 -10.38 -6.76
N LYS A 94 -3.72 -9.92 -7.93
CA LYS A 94 -2.95 -10.07 -9.16
C LYS A 94 -1.61 -9.32 -9.07
N GLY A 95 -0.52 -10.01 -9.44
CA GLY A 95 0.82 -9.43 -9.45
C GLY A 95 1.62 -9.64 -8.17
N VAL A 96 0.98 -10.15 -7.11
CA VAL A 96 1.68 -10.69 -5.94
C VAL A 96 2.22 -12.07 -6.29
N GLU A 97 3.53 -12.24 -6.25
CA GLU A 97 4.19 -13.54 -6.49
C GLU A 97 4.77 -14.15 -5.22
N LEU A 98 5.05 -13.32 -4.22
CA LEU A 98 5.60 -13.74 -2.95
C LEU A 98 4.91 -13.00 -1.80
N LEU A 99 4.51 -13.74 -0.77
CA LEU A 99 3.98 -13.20 0.47
C LEU A 99 4.57 -13.94 1.67
N ASN A 100 5.18 -13.20 2.60
CA ASN A 100 5.59 -13.71 3.90
C ASN A 100 4.92 -12.93 5.01
N ILE A 101 4.36 -13.62 6.01
CA ILE A 101 3.92 -12.95 7.23
C ILE A 101 5.05 -13.07 8.25
N MET A 102 5.68 -11.94 8.55
CA MET A 102 6.78 -11.89 9.52
C MET A 102 6.24 -11.78 10.95
N THR A 103 5.24 -10.92 11.14
CA THR A 103 4.60 -10.69 12.43
C THR A 103 3.11 -10.47 12.25
N ARG A 104 2.36 -10.37 13.35
CA ARG A 104 0.92 -10.05 13.34
C ARG A 104 0.57 -8.75 12.59
N TYR A 105 1.53 -7.82 12.45
CA TYR A 105 1.32 -6.50 11.85
C TYR A 105 2.29 -6.18 10.70
N ARG A 106 3.12 -7.15 10.28
CA ARG A 106 4.14 -6.94 9.24
C ARG A 106 4.19 -8.11 8.28
N PHE A 107 4.21 -7.81 7.00
CA PHE A 107 4.38 -8.79 5.94
C PHE A 107 5.38 -8.29 4.90
N PHE A 108 6.06 -9.25 4.29
CA PHE A 108 6.96 -9.03 3.16
C PHE A 108 6.25 -9.45 1.88
N LEU A 109 6.34 -8.63 0.85
CA LEU A 109 5.65 -8.79 -0.43
C LEU A 109 6.67 -8.74 -1.56
N GLY A 110 6.60 -9.68 -2.49
CA GLY A 110 7.30 -9.61 -3.77
C GLY A 110 6.30 -9.41 -4.90
N VAL A 111 6.44 -8.30 -5.63
CA VAL A 111 5.63 -8.00 -6.81
C VAL A 111 6.39 -8.41 -8.07
N GLY A 112 5.70 -9.11 -8.97
CA GLY A 112 6.29 -9.53 -10.25
C GLY A 112 6.72 -8.33 -11.09
N LYS A 113 7.87 -8.40 -11.75
CA LYS A 113 8.47 -7.26 -12.51
C LYS A 113 7.62 -6.72 -13.67
N LEU A 114 6.63 -7.49 -14.12
CA LEU A 114 5.69 -7.06 -15.17
C LEU A 114 4.47 -6.32 -14.62
N PHE A 115 4.34 -6.22 -13.31
CA PHE A 115 3.26 -5.52 -12.62
C PHE A 115 3.77 -4.22 -12.00
N ASP A 116 2.93 -3.18 -12.03
CA ASP A 116 3.22 -1.93 -11.33
C ASP A 116 2.77 -2.06 -9.87
N PHE A 117 3.70 -1.84 -8.93
CA PHE A 117 3.42 -1.83 -7.50
C PHE A 117 2.28 -0.87 -7.15
N SER A 118 2.14 0.26 -7.83
CA SER A 118 1.08 1.24 -7.58
C SER A 118 -0.32 0.65 -7.76
N ASP A 119 -0.49 -0.22 -8.77
CA ASP A 119 -1.76 -0.88 -9.05
C ASP A 119 -2.00 -2.03 -8.08
N VAL A 120 -0.98 -2.85 -7.82
CA VAL A 120 -1.05 -3.97 -6.87
C VAL A 120 -1.39 -3.47 -5.47
N ARG A 121 -0.71 -2.42 -5.01
CA ARG A 121 -0.98 -1.74 -3.73
C ARG A 121 -2.44 -1.31 -3.63
N ARG A 122 -2.94 -0.64 -4.67
CA ARG A 122 -4.33 -0.14 -4.70
C ARG A 122 -5.32 -1.29 -4.58
N GLU A 123 -5.10 -2.38 -5.31
CA GLU A 123 -5.97 -3.56 -5.29
C GLU A 123 -5.96 -4.24 -3.92
N ILE A 124 -4.80 -4.37 -3.27
CA ILE A 124 -4.67 -4.89 -1.90
C ILE A 124 -5.43 -4.00 -0.91
N GLU A 125 -5.19 -2.69 -0.96
CA GLU A 125 -5.84 -1.73 -0.06
C GLU A 125 -7.36 -1.72 -0.25
N GLU A 126 -7.85 -1.74 -1.49
CA GLU A 126 -9.28 -1.81 -1.79
C GLU A 126 -9.91 -3.14 -1.32
N SER A 127 -9.24 -4.26 -1.55
CA SER A 127 -9.75 -5.58 -1.16
C SER A 127 -9.80 -5.76 0.36
N LEU A 128 -8.81 -5.23 1.09
CA LEU A 128 -8.73 -5.35 2.55
C LEU A 128 -9.61 -4.35 3.30
N ARG A 129 -9.93 -3.22 2.66
CA ARG A 129 -10.84 -2.21 3.21
C ARG A 129 -12.27 -2.75 3.37
N GLY A 130 -12.58 -3.90 2.77
CA GLY A 130 -13.92 -4.48 2.82
C GLY A 130 -14.85 -3.73 1.89
N ASP A 131 -15.96 -4.39 1.55
CA ASP A 131 -16.95 -3.92 0.61
C ASP A 131 -17.31 -2.45 0.83
N SER A 132 -17.69 -1.81 -0.26
CA SER A 132 -18.17 -0.44 -0.38
C SER A 132 -19.43 -0.10 0.44
N SER A 133 -19.57 -0.58 1.67
CA SER A 133 -20.39 0.07 2.67
C SER A 133 -19.67 1.35 3.07
N LEU A 134 -20.35 2.48 2.87
CA LEU A 134 -20.03 3.71 3.57
C LEU A 134 -19.81 3.39 5.06
N ASP A 135 -18.90 4.09 5.75
CA ASP A 135 -18.81 3.93 7.21
C ASP A 135 -20.23 4.15 7.78
N ASP A 136 -20.63 3.43 8.83
CA ASP A 136 -21.99 3.52 9.40
C ASP A 136 -22.37 4.99 9.65
N ASP A 137 -21.40 5.77 10.12
CA ASP A 137 -21.47 7.23 10.31
C ASP A 137 -21.73 8.01 9.00
N THR A 138 -21.14 7.57 7.89
CA THR A 138 -21.30 8.19 6.56
C THR A 138 -22.68 7.86 5.98
N GLU A 139 -23.17 6.64 6.18
CA GLU A 139 -24.52 6.23 5.77
C GLU A 139 -25.59 7.01 6.54
N GLU A 140 -25.45 7.12 7.87
CA GLU A 140 -26.32 7.95 8.73
C GLU A 140 -26.30 9.43 8.29
N THR A 141 -25.12 9.96 7.97
CA THR A 141 -25.00 11.35 7.49
C THR A 141 -25.66 11.55 6.13
N VAL A 142 -25.56 10.57 5.22
CA VAL A 142 -26.23 10.62 3.92
C VAL A 142 -27.75 10.57 4.09
N GLU A 143 -28.27 9.74 5.00
CA GLU A 143 -29.69 9.70 5.32
C GLU A 143 -30.18 11.03 5.91
N MET A 144 -29.45 11.62 6.86
CA MET A 144 -29.77 12.94 7.41
C MET A 144 -29.81 14.03 6.33
N ILE A 145 -28.82 14.04 5.43
CA ILE A 145 -28.77 15.03 4.33
C ILE A 145 -29.94 14.80 3.38
N ARG A 146 -30.21 13.54 3.03
CA ARG A 146 -31.33 13.15 2.18
C ARG A 146 -32.66 13.61 2.76
N ASP A 147 -32.91 13.39 4.04
CA ASP A 147 -34.15 13.83 4.69
C ASP A 147 -34.32 15.35 4.60
N ASN A 148 -33.23 16.11 4.77
CA ASN A 148 -33.26 17.57 4.68
C ASN A 148 -33.51 18.10 3.26
N ILE A 149 -32.90 17.49 2.24
CA ILE A 149 -32.98 17.99 0.85
C ILE A 149 -34.03 17.28 0.00
N SER A 150 -34.66 16.22 0.51
CA SER A 150 -35.73 15.47 -0.17
C SER A 150 -36.97 16.30 -0.47
N VAL A 151 -37.14 17.42 0.24
CA VAL A 151 -38.23 18.38 0.04
C VAL A 151 -38.05 19.17 -1.27
N ASP A 152 -36.82 19.29 -1.76
CA ASP A 152 -36.50 20.05 -2.95
C ASP A 152 -36.73 19.25 -4.24
N ARG A 153 -37.13 19.96 -5.30
CA ARG A 153 -37.54 19.35 -6.59
C ARG A 153 -36.40 18.65 -7.30
N TYR A 154 -35.19 19.18 -7.24
CA TYR A 154 -33.98 18.54 -7.76
C TYR A 154 -32.93 18.47 -6.65
N TRP A 155 -32.38 17.29 -6.41
CA TRP A 155 -31.30 17.12 -5.43
C TRP A 155 -30.30 16.08 -5.90
N ALA A 156 -29.04 16.26 -5.52
CA ALA A 156 -27.96 15.33 -5.77
C ALA A 156 -27.00 15.29 -4.59
N ILE A 157 -26.63 14.09 -4.17
CA ILE A 157 -25.63 13.80 -3.13
C ILE A 157 -24.51 12.99 -3.78
N PHE A 158 -23.30 13.51 -3.73
CA PHE A 158 -22.09 12.81 -4.11
C PHE A 158 -21.34 12.35 -2.85
N VAL A 159 -21.07 11.04 -2.79
CA VAL A 159 -20.28 10.45 -1.71
C VAL A 159 -18.97 9.96 -2.29
N CYS A 160 -17.88 10.62 -1.88
CA CYS A 160 -16.53 10.26 -2.28
C CYS A 160 -16.06 9.01 -1.52
N LYS A 161 -15.22 8.16 -2.15
CA LYS A 161 -14.56 7.01 -1.49
C LYS A 161 -13.68 7.40 -0.28
N SER A 162 -13.36 8.69 -0.14
CA SER A 162 -12.63 9.24 1.00
C SER A 162 -13.52 9.58 2.21
N GLY A 163 -14.84 9.49 2.09
CA GLY A 163 -15.80 9.92 3.13
C GLY A 163 -16.22 11.39 3.03
N GLU A 164 -15.76 12.11 2.00
CA GLU A 164 -16.25 13.47 1.70
C GLU A 164 -17.65 13.39 1.08
N ILE A 165 -18.65 14.00 1.72
CA ILE A 165 -20.02 14.09 1.23
C ILE A 165 -20.24 15.51 0.69
N LEU A 166 -20.67 15.61 -0.57
CA LEU A 166 -21.08 16.86 -1.21
C LEU A 166 -22.56 16.74 -1.59
N TYR A 167 -23.36 17.77 -1.35
CA TYR A 167 -24.76 17.78 -1.71
C TYR A 167 -25.16 19.11 -2.34
N THR A 168 -26.16 19.08 -3.19
CA THR A 168 -26.78 20.26 -3.80
C THR A 168 -28.26 19.98 -4.02
N SER A 169 -29.09 21.00 -3.83
CA SER A 169 -30.51 20.95 -4.10
C SER A 169 -30.99 22.28 -4.67
N THR A 170 -31.99 22.22 -5.53
CA THR A 170 -32.62 23.40 -6.12
C THR A 170 -34.09 23.13 -6.42
N ASN A 171 -34.90 24.19 -6.38
CA ASN A 171 -36.30 24.18 -6.74
C ASN A 171 -36.57 24.92 -8.06
N GLU A 172 -35.55 25.55 -8.62
CA GLU A 172 -35.63 26.29 -9.87
C GLU A 172 -35.43 25.35 -11.06
N ASP A 173 -36.24 25.52 -12.10
CA ASP A 173 -36.01 24.89 -13.40
C ASP A 173 -34.90 25.70 -14.13
N ASP A 174 -33.93 25.02 -14.76
CA ASP A 174 -32.75 25.62 -15.44
C ASP A 174 -31.71 26.32 -14.52
N ASP A 175 -31.46 25.77 -13.32
CA ASP A 175 -30.39 26.25 -12.45
C ASP A 175 -28.99 25.86 -12.98
N GLU A 176 -28.32 26.80 -13.65
CA GLU A 176 -26.94 26.63 -14.16
C GLU A 176 -25.94 26.21 -13.07
N ILE A 177 -26.17 26.60 -11.81
CA ILE A 177 -25.27 26.28 -10.68
C ILE A 177 -25.43 24.80 -10.33
N TYR A 178 -26.66 24.30 -10.30
CA TYR A 178 -26.94 22.88 -10.08
C TYR A 178 -26.32 22.02 -11.18
N GLU A 179 -26.50 22.39 -12.45
CA GLU A 179 -25.95 21.63 -13.58
C GLU A 179 -24.42 21.56 -13.56
N LYS A 180 -23.74 22.71 -13.35
CA LYS A 180 -22.27 22.76 -13.21
C LYS A 180 -21.79 21.92 -12.02
N THR A 181 -22.53 21.92 -10.92
CA THR A 181 -22.20 21.14 -9.73
C THR A 181 -22.36 19.64 -9.99
N LEU A 182 -23.40 19.23 -10.71
CA LEU A 182 -23.62 17.85 -11.12
C LEU A 182 -22.55 17.34 -12.09
N GLU A 183 -22.13 18.16 -13.05
CA GLU A 183 -20.99 17.85 -13.92
C GLU A 183 -19.70 17.66 -13.12
N HIS A 184 -19.47 18.51 -12.12
CA HIS A 184 -18.33 18.38 -11.22
C HIS A 184 -18.36 17.05 -10.46
N TYR A 185 -19.52 16.63 -9.97
CA TYR A 185 -19.68 15.32 -9.32
C TYR A 185 -19.39 14.16 -10.28
N LYS A 186 -19.89 14.21 -11.51
CA LYS A 186 -19.62 13.19 -12.54
C LYS A 186 -18.12 13.10 -12.88
N LYS A 187 -17.45 14.25 -12.98
CA LYS A 187 -16.00 14.33 -13.22
C LYS A 187 -15.21 13.75 -12.04
N ARG A 188 -15.62 14.06 -10.82
CA ARG A 188 -15.00 13.55 -9.58
C ARG A 188 -15.22 12.04 -9.43
N LYS A 189 -16.42 11.54 -9.74
CA LYS A 189 -16.73 10.10 -9.82
C LYS A 189 -15.84 9.38 -10.84
N SER A 190 -15.62 9.97 -12.01
CA SER A 190 -14.78 9.36 -13.06
C SER A 190 -13.30 9.30 -12.67
N LYS A 191 -12.81 10.28 -11.90
CA LYS A 191 -11.40 10.39 -11.51
C LYS A 191 -11.06 9.63 -10.22
N ASN A 192 -11.95 9.70 -9.23
CA ASN A 192 -11.70 9.24 -7.86
C ASN A 192 -12.63 8.09 -7.42
N GLY A 193 -13.59 7.69 -8.25
CA GLY A 193 -14.68 6.80 -7.86
C GLY A 193 -15.70 7.49 -6.93
N GLY A 194 -16.74 6.75 -6.52
CA GLY A 194 -17.76 7.22 -5.59
C GLY A 194 -19.18 6.93 -6.04
N LEU A 195 -20.14 7.29 -5.18
CA LEU A 195 -21.58 7.10 -5.39
C LEU A 195 -22.26 8.46 -5.60
N ILE A 196 -23.25 8.49 -6.50
CA ILE A 196 -24.11 9.66 -6.69
C ILE A 196 -25.53 9.18 -6.45
N TYR A 197 -26.21 9.81 -5.49
CA TYR A 197 -27.65 9.68 -5.27
C TYR A 197 -28.31 10.93 -5.84
N GLN A 198 -29.32 10.77 -6.67
CA GLN A 198 -30.08 11.89 -7.23
C GLN A 198 -31.55 11.51 -7.32
N ASN A 199 -32.41 12.52 -7.28
CA ASN A 199 -33.83 12.40 -7.62
C ASN A 199 -33.97 12.40 -9.16
N GLU A 200 -34.85 11.51 -9.68
CA GLU A 200 -35.16 11.35 -11.12
C GLU A 200 -36.28 12.30 -11.57
#